data_AF-A0A660V4L9-F1
#
_entry.id   AF-A0A660V4L9-F1
#
_cell.length_a   1.000
_cell.length_b   1.000
_cell.length_c   1.000
_cell.angle_alpha   90.00
_cell.angle_beta   90.00
_cell.angle_gamma   90.00
#
_symmetry.space_group_name_H-M   'P 1'
#
loop_
_entity.id
_entity.type
_entity.pdbx_description
1 polymer ?
#
loop_
_entity_poly.entity_id
_entity_poly.type
_entity_poly.pdbx_seq_one_letter_code
_entity_poly.pdbx_strand_id
1 'polypeptide(L)'
;MYKCHSDSPVLPADIVLSPSWWNKHAGISFDEDFFFHPARRVEAEQKMEKVLYEKWGQYGLGSKTPHPEPVVGAVHLASGFLVQEMAGCRVDYTENAPPQVIAANRSELICDPSEAFESTAFKRFDASLDSLKKRYGYLTGDVNWGGVLNIALDLRGESLFLDMFDQAEKVAAFFSNIQKLLEKFTTHISRQTGTTSISVNRTVRHLKQPVFLHSECTHTMISADDYRRFLLPIDVAWSRGFRPFGIHHCGPDAHRFADCYADIPQLDFLDVGWASDVKKLRQRLPNTFLNIRLNPVEIVDQSADQIRDTIVKLVKDSGNPLLTGVCCVNMDDNVSDDQVTAILKTAADVLPERFDRIKKKLENTGHTPDYYAGSADEWKKLCQRKDLDMILITTPTYMHADMAVYAMQQGKHVITEVPAAVTVKQCWELVKTSERTKKHCMMMENYSYMPFHITTLNMAKQGFFGEIVHGDGAYNTSKMRNNFSKTTYWNMWWLRMYGSRKGNIYPTHGLGPIAQMMNINRGDQFDFLVSVESKDFMMGNKAKELAKKDGFFEEFAKMEYRGNMSSMLIKTKGGRTINQTWTLILKTAEEPQKYSDSQARRKYCRTHRCRI
;
A
#
# COMPACT_ATOMS: atom_id res chain seq x y z
N MET A 1 16.09 -7.12 5.90
CA MET A 1 15.66 -5.70 5.96
C MET A 1 14.78 -5.42 4.75
N TYR A 2 13.49 -5.74 4.81
CA TYR A 2 12.55 -5.44 3.72
C TYR A 2 12.09 -3.99 3.83
N LYS A 3 12.34 -3.19 2.78
CA LYS A 3 11.72 -1.88 2.61
C LYS A 3 10.23 -2.10 2.46
N CYS A 4 9.48 -1.79 3.52
CA CYS A 4 8.03 -1.82 3.51
C CYS A 4 7.52 -0.75 2.54
N HIS A 5 6.98 -1.16 1.39
CA HIS A 5 6.34 -0.28 0.42
C HIS A 5 4.88 0.06 0.78
N SER A 6 4.46 -0.14 2.03
CA SER A 6 3.07 0.11 2.47
C SER A 6 2.66 1.58 2.57
N ASP A 7 3.53 2.51 2.18
CA ASP A 7 3.22 3.93 1.98
C ASP A 7 2.95 4.28 0.50
N SER A 8 2.94 3.28 -0.40
CA SER A 8 2.65 3.50 -1.82
C SER A 8 1.16 3.84 -2.04
N PRO A 9 0.83 4.96 -2.72
CA PRO A 9 -0.54 5.35 -3.05
C PRO A 9 -1.20 4.50 -4.16
N VAL A 10 -0.58 3.38 -4.53
CA VAL A 10 -0.96 2.51 -5.64
C VAL A 10 -1.75 1.32 -5.11
N LEU A 11 -2.78 0.89 -5.83
CA LEU A 11 -3.49 -0.35 -5.51
C LEU A 11 -2.47 -1.49 -5.49
N PRO A 12 -2.30 -2.25 -4.38
CA PRO A 12 -1.38 -3.37 -4.35
C PRO A 12 -1.65 -4.31 -5.51
N ALA A 13 -0.66 -4.50 -6.36
CA ALA A 13 -0.77 -5.41 -7.48
C ALA A 13 0.49 -6.23 -7.69
N ASP A 14 0.27 -7.48 -8.06
CA ASP A 14 1.34 -8.41 -8.37
C ASP A 14 0.91 -9.42 -9.42
N ILE A 15 1.89 -10.02 -10.06
CA ILE A 15 1.68 -11.04 -11.09
C ILE A 15 2.54 -12.25 -10.80
N VAL A 16 2.07 -13.42 -11.21
CA VAL A 16 2.84 -14.67 -11.15
C VAL A 16 2.82 -15.30 -12.53
N LEU A 17 3.99 -15.38 -13.15
CA LEU A 17 4.20 -16.01 -14.45
C LEU A 17 4.41 -17.51 -14.25
N SER A 18 3.84 -18.29 -15.15
CA SER A 18 3.94 -19.75 -15.10
C SER A 18 5.35 -20.24 -15.49
N PRO A 19 5.72 -21.47 -15.09
CA PRO A 19 6.95 -22.12 -15.53
C PRO A 19 7.18 -22.12 -17.04
N SER A 20 6.12 -22.27 -17.86
CA SER A 20 6.26 -22.28 -19.33
C SER A 20 6.73 -20.93 -19.87
N TRP A 21 6.19 -19.84 -19.32
CA TRP A 21 6.62 -18.48 -19.66
C TRP A 21 8.10 -18.28 -19.32
N TRP A 22 8.50 -18.64 -18.09
CA TRP A 22 9.89 -18.50 -17.64
C TRP A 22 10.88 -19.33 -18.44
N ASN A 23 10.50 -20.56 -18.81
CA ASN A 23 11.33 -21.43 -19.63
C ASN A 23 11.55 -20.81 -21.02
N LYS A 24 10.46 -20.38 -21.68
CA LYS A 24 10.53 -19.78 -23.03
C LYS A 24 11.25 -18.43 -23.06
N HIS A 25 10.97 -17.54 -22.11
CA HIS A 25 11.45 -16.15 -22.16
C HIS A 25 12.76 -15.92 -21.41
N ALA A 26 13.09 -16.76 -20.43
CA ALA A 26 14.29 -16.60 -19.61
C ALA A 26 15.18 -17.86 -19.58
N GLY A 27 14.80 -18.97 -20.24
CA GLY A 27 15.58 -20.20 -20.24
C GLY A 27 15.77 -20.79 -18.84
N ILE A 28 14.78 -20.62 -17.96
CA ILE A 28 14.81 -21.16 -16.60
C ILE A 28 14.07 -22.51 -16.61
N SER A 29 14.75 -23.57 -16.18
CA SER A 29 14.16 -24.90 -16.02
C SER A 29 13.69 -25.13 -14.60
N PHE A 30 12.50 -25.75 -14.47
CA PHE A 30 11.79 -26.05 -13.23
C PHE A 30 11.81 -27.54 -12.87
N ASP A 31 12.88 -28.22 -13.25
CA ASP A 31 13.18 -29.58 -12.80
C ASP A 31 13.35 -29.69 -11.27
N GLU A 32 13.55 -30.91 -10.77
CA GLU A 32 13.69 -31.19 -9.35
C GLU A 32 14.83 -30.38 -8.69
N ASP A 33 15.93 -30.16 -9.42
CA ASP A 33 17.07 -29.39 -8.96
C ASP A 33 16.73 -27.92 -8.70
N PHE A 34 15.84 -27.31 -9.48
CA PHE A 34 15.32 -25.98 -9.16
C PHE A 34 14.79 -25.98 -7.71
N PHE A 35 14.00 -26.99 -7.32
CA PHE A 35 13.35 -27.09 -6.01
C PHE A 35 14.24 -27.44 -4.83
N PHE A 36 15.26 -28.28 -5.02
CA PHE A 36 16.06 -28.79 -3.90
C PHE A 36 17.54 -28.38 -3.93
N HIS A 37 18.06 -27.86 -5.04
CA HIS A 37 19.46 -27.45 -5.13
C HIS A 37 19.65 -25.98 -4.69
N PRO A 38 20.31 -25.70 -3.54
CA PRO A 38 20.41 -24.34 -2.96
C PRO A 38 20.96 -23.28 -3.90
N ALA A 39 22.07 -23.57 -4.60
CA ALA A 39 22.70 -22.59 -5.49
C ALA A 39 21.83 -22.25 -6.71
N ARG A 40 21.31 -23.29 -7.39
CA ARG A 40 20.45 -23.15 -8.56
C ARG A 40 19.17 -22.36 -8.25
N ARG A 41 18.55 -22.60 -7.08
CA ARG A 41 17.42 -21.81 -6.57
C ARG A 41 17.76 -20.34 -6.48
N VAL A 42 18.85 -19.98 -5.79
CA VAL A 42 19.26 -18.58 -5.60
C VAL A 42 19.57 -17.89 -6.93
N GLU A 43 20.28 -18.57 -7.83
CA GLU A 43 20.62 -18.05 -9.16
C GLU A 43 19.38 -17.81 -10.03
N ALA A 44 18.43 -18.75 -10.01
CA ALA A 44 17.20 -18.62 -10.78
C ALA A 44 16.31 -17.49 -10.25
N GLU A 45 16.14 -17.37 -8.93
CA GLU A 45 15.39 -16.28 -8.29
C GLU A 45 16.01 -14.91 -8.59
N GLN A 46 17.34 -14.80 -8.52
CA GLN A 46 18.06 -13.58 -8.90
C GLN A 46 17.83 -13.21 -10.37
N LYS A 47 17.82 -14.20 -11.26
CA LYS A 47 17.53 -14.01 -12.69
C LYS A 47 16.09 -13.57 -12.92
N MET A 48 15.12 -14.18 -12.23
CA MET A 48 13.70 -13.81 -12.30
C MET A 48 13.48 -12.36 -11.88
N GLU A 49 14.05 -11.95 -10.74
CA GLU A 49 13.97 -10.56 -10.25
C GLU A 49 14.53 -9.56 -11.27
N LYS A 50 15.62 -9.91 -11.96
CA LYS A 50 16.19 -9.08 -13.02
C LYS A 50 15.25 -8.95 -14.21
N VAL A 51 14.73 -10.07 -14.72
CA VAL A 51 13.82 -10.09 -15.87
C VAL A 51 12.53 -9.31 -15.59
N LEU A 52 11.95 -9.48 -14.40
CA LEU A 52 10.78 -8.71 -13.98
C LEU A 52 11.07 -7.20 -13.96
N TYR A 53 12.25 -6.80 -13.48
CA TYR A 53 12.63 -5.40 -13.43
C TYR A 53 12.83 -4.80 -14.82
N GLU A 54 13.51 -5.53 -15.71
CA GLU A 54 13.78 -5.08 -17.07
C GLU A 54 12.48 -4.83 -17.85
N LYS A 55 11.45 -5.66 -17.64
CA LYS A 55 10.14 -5.51 -18.29
C LYS A 55 9.21 -4.54 -17.58
N TRP A 56 9.09 -4.63 -16.26
CA TRP A 56 8.03 -3.97 -15.49
C TRP A 56 8.53 -3.28 -14.20
N GLY A 57 9.83 -3.02 -14.07
CA GLY A 57 10.42 -2.37 -12.89
C GLY A 57 9.84 -1.00 -12.54
N GLN A 58 9.34 -0.26 -13.54
CA GLN A 58 8.64 1.01 -13.33
C GLN A 58 7.33 0.87 -12.54
N TYR A 59 6.76 -0.34 -12.45
CA TYR A 59 5.55 -0.66 -11.69
C TYR A 59 5.84 -1.39 -10.36
N GLY A 60 7.12 -1.51 -9.96
CA GLY A 60 7.52 -2.12 -8.68
C GLY A 60 7.72 -3.64 -8.70
N LEU A 61 7.86 -4.24 -9.89
CA LEU A 61 8.25 -5.64 -10.05
C LEU A 61 9.76 -5.79 -10.21
N GLY A 62 10.32 -6.85 -9.64
CA GLY A 62 11.73 -7.17 -9.79
C GLY A 62 12.68 -6.25 -9.03
N SER A 63 13.98 -6.44 -9.26
CA SER A 63 15.06 -5.57 -8.76
C SER A 63 16.07 -5.22 -9.86
N LYS A 64 16.49 -3.95 -9.92
CA LYS A 64 17.51 -3.45 -10.86
C LYS A 64 18.87 -4.14 -10.67
N THR A 65 19.19 -4.38 -9.42
CA THR A 65 20.46 -4.97 -8.96
C THR A 65 20.11 -6.07 -7.98
N PRO A 66 19.58 -7.20 -8.45
CA PRO A 66 19.14 -8.27 -7.57
C PRO A 66 20.39 -8.86 -6.90
N HIS A 67 20.36 -8.96 -5.58
CA HIS A 67 21.40 -9.63 -4.82
C HIS A 67 21.01 -11.09 -4.64
N PRO A 68 21.98 -12.02 -4.50
CA PRO A 68 21.65 -13.41 -4.21
C PRO A 68 21.01 -13.50 -2.82
N GLU A 69 19.72 -13.84 -2.78
CA GLU A 69 18.94 -14.02 -1.54
C GLU A 69 18.68 -15.50 -1.25
N PRO A 70 18.85 -15.97 -0.01
CA PRO A 70 18.61 -17.36 0.39
C PRO A 70 17.10 -17.65 0.53
N VAL A 71 16.38 -17.66 -0.60
CA VAL A 71 14.93 -17.89 -0.64
C VAL A 71 14.61 -19.39 -0.49
N VAL A 72 13.78 -19.75 0.49
CA VAL A 72 13.50 -21.16 0.85
C VAL A 72 12.47 -21.85 -0.03
N GLY A 73 11.68 -21.11 -0.82
CA GLY A 73 10.67 -21.68 -1.71
C GLY A 73 10.48 -20.88 -2.99
N ALA A 74 9.63 -21.37 -3.89
CA ALA A 74 9.43 -20.79 -5.21
C ALA A 74 8.44 -19.60 -5.17
N VAL A 75 8.91 -18.47 -4.62
CA VAL A 75 8.12 -17.24 -4.41
C VAL A 75 7.62 -16.56 -5.69
N HIS A 76 8.02 -17.08 -6.86
CA HIS A 76 7.61 -16.62 -8.18
C HIS A 76 6.73 -17.61 -8.96
N LEU A 77 6.34 -18.77 -8.39
CA LEU A 77 5.67 -19.84 -9.16
C LEU A 77 4.36 -20.35 -8.56
N ALA A 78 3.87 -19.77 -7.47
CA ALA A 78 2.62 -20.20 -6.80
C ALA A 78 2.49 -21.75 -6.68
N SER A 79 3.60 -22.45 -6.41
CA SER A 79 3.69 -23.91 -6.54
C SER A 79 3.66 -24.59 -5.17
N GLY A 80 2.58 -25.31 -4.85
CA GLY A 80 2.41 -26.08 -3.61
C GLY A 80 2.46 -27.58 -3.85
N PHE A 81 3.50 -28.24 -3.35
CA PHE A 81 3.73 -29.69 -3.53
C PHE A 81 4.44 -30.34 -2.34
N LEU A 82 5.31 -29.59 -1.65
CA LEU A 82 6.23 -30.15 -0.67
C LEU A 82 5.51 -30.84 0.49
N VAL A 83 4.43 -30.25 1.01
CA VAL A 83 3.69 -30.85 2.12
C VAL A 83 3.02 -32.16 1.70
N GLN A 84 2.50 -32.24 0.47
CA GLN A 84 1.94 -33.46 -0.07
C GLN A 84 2.99 -34.55 -0.27
N GLU A 85 4.17 -34.20 -0.80
CA GLU A 85 5.31 -35.11 -0.93
C GLU A 85 5.76 -35.63 0.44
N MET A 86 5.85 -34.74 1.43
CA MET A 86 6.14 -35.11 2.82
C MET A 86 5.08 -36.05 3.40
N ALA A 87 3.81 -35.81 3.09
CA ALA A 87 2.71 -36.64 3.54
C ALA A 87 2.63 -37.98 2.78
N GLY A 88 3.41 -38.18 1.71
CA GLY A 88 3.58 -39.44 0.99
C GLY A 88 2.97 -39.50 -0.40
N CYS A 89 2.62 -38.36 -1.01
CA CYS A 89 2.27 -38.29 -2.43
C CYS A 89 3.53 -38.36 -3.30
N ARG A 90 3.40 -38.85 -4.54
CA ARG A 90 4.47 -38.76 -5.54
C ARG A 90 4.40 -37.40 -6.22
N VAL A 91 5.56 -36.79 -6.52
CA VAL A 91 5.62 -35.51 -7.25
C VAL A 91 6.46 -35.71 -8.50
N ASP A 92 5.88 -35.31 -9.65
CA ASP A 92 6.57 -35.31 -10.94
C ASP A 92 7.05 -33.89 -11.27
N TYR A 93 8.33 -33.76 -11.62
CA TYR A 93 8.97 -32.50 -12.01
C TYR A 93 9.20 -32.46 -13.52
N THR A 94 9.01 -31.29 -14.12
CA THR A 94 9.25 -31.07 -15.55
C THR A 94 9.91 -29.72 -15.76
N GLU A 95 10.57 -29.51 -16.91
CA GLU A 95 11.34 -28.29 -17.13
C GLU A 95 10.50 -27.02 -17.27
N ASN A 96 9.23 -27.14 -17.64
CA ASN A 96 8.37 -26.01 -18.06
C ASN A 96 6.95 -26.06 -17.50
N ALA A 97 6.69 -26.88 -16.48
CA ALA A 97 5.41 -26.92 -15.77
C ALA A 97 5.64 -26.92 -14.24
N PRO A 98 4.65 -26.50 -13.43
CA PRO A 98 4.77 -26.60 -11.98
C PRO A 98 4.86 -28.07 -11.55
N PRO A 99 5.46 -28.38 -10.38
CA PRO A 99 5.49 -29.73 -9.84
C PRO A 99 4.09 -30.32 -9.77
N GLN A 100 3.91 -31.50 -10.35
CA GLN A 100 2.62 -32.18 -10.39
C GLN A 100 2.54 -33.17 -9.23
N VAL A 101 1.63 -32.91 -8.29
CA VAL A 101 1.31 -33.86 -7.22
C VAL A 101 0.43 -34.96 -7.82
N ILE A 102 0.85 -36.21 -7.60
CA ILE A 102 0.12 -37.41 -7.99
C ILE A 102 -0.50 -38.00 -6.75
N ALA A 103 -1.83 -38.10 -6.76
CA ALA A 103 -2.58 -38.54 -5.60
C ALA A 103 -2.16 -39.93 -5.13
N ALA A 104 -2.02 -40.10 -3.81
CA ALA A 104 -1.60 -41.36 -3.20
C ALA A 104 -2.72 -42.42 -3.22
N ASN A 105 -3.98 -42.01 -3.39
CA ASN A 105 -5.17 -42.87 -3.45
C ASN A 105 -5.21 -43.89 -2.30
N ARG A 106 -4.90 -43.43 -1.07
CA ARG A 106 -4.86 -44.29 0.11
C ARG A 106 -6.24 -44.87 0.40
N SER A 107 -6.28 -46.14 0.81
CA SER A 107 -7.51 -46.80 1.27
C SER A 107 -8.01 -46.25 2.61
N GLU A 108 -7.12 -45.70 3.43
CA GLU A 108 -7.39 -45.25 4.80
C GLU A 108 -7.20 -43.74 4.96
N LEU A 109 -7.99 -43.14 5.86
CA LEU A 109 -7.96 -41.70 6.18
C LEU A 109 -6.84 -41.39 7.20
N ILE A 110 -5.58 -41.56 6.79
CA ILE A 110 -4.41 -41.41 7.67
C ILE A 110 -3.45 -40.32 7.16
N CYS A 111 -3.09 -39.42 8.08
CA CYS A 111 -2.01 -38.46 7.97
C CYS A 111 -1.31 -38.36 9.33
N ASP A 112 -0.02 -38.68 9.40
CA ASP A 112 0.78 -38.53 10.63
C ASP A 112 1.79 -37.36 10.48
N PRO A 113 1.63 -36.27 11.25
CA PRO A 113 2.56 -35.15 11.26
C PRO A 113 4.00 -35.49 11.67
N SER A 114 4.23 -36.59 12.36
CA SER A 114 5.56 -37.06 12.76
C SER A 114 6.25 -37.75 11.60
N GLU A 115 5.57 -38.70 10.94
CA GLU A 115 6.08 -39.39 9.76
C GLU A 115 6.40 -38.41 8.62
N ALA A 116 5.54 -37.41 8.40
CA ALA A 116 5.76 -36.41 7.36
C ALA A 116 7.08 -35.62 7.54
N PHE A 117 7.48 -35.35 8.79
CA PHE A 117 8.75 -34.68 9.10
C PHE A 117 9.96 -35.63 9.08
N GLU A 118 9.72 -36.94 9.10
CA GLU A 118 10.77 -37.95 8.92
C GLU A 118 10.94 -38.38 7.46
N SER A 119 10.07 -37.89 6.57
CA SER A 119 10.10 -38.18 5.13
C SER A 119 11.41 -37.75 4.46
N THR A 120 11.76 -38.46 3.39
CA THR A 120 12.91 -38.10 2.54
C THR A 120 12.76 -36.69 1.97
N ALA A 121 11.54 -36.29 1.60
CA ALA A 121 11.23 -34.96 1.07
C ALA A 121 11.56 -33.85 2.08
N PHE A 122 11.10 -33.99 3.34
CA PHE A 122 11.42 -33.01 4.39
C PHE A 122 12.91 -32.98 4.71
N LYS A 123 13.56 -34.15 4.86
CA LYS A 123 15.00 -34.22 5.14
C LYS A 123 15.84 -33.56 4.05
N ARG A 124 15.47 -33.77 2.77
CA ARG A 124 16.10 -33.10 1.63
C ARG A 124 15.90 -31.58 1.67
N PHE A 125 14.67 -31.15 1.93
CA PHE A 125 14.34 -29.74 2.07
C PHE A 125 15.09 -29.08 3.22
N ASP A 126 15.06 -29.65 4.42
CA ASP A 126 15.72 -29.11 5.62
C ASP A 126 17.25 -29.03 5.44
N ALA A 127 17.87 -30.04 4.83
CA ALA A 127 19.28 -29.99 4.45
C ALA A 127 19.60 -28.83 3.49
N SER A 128 18.68 -28.50 2.57
CA SER A 128 18.82 -27.36 1.67
C SER A 128 18.76 -26.02 2.43
N LEU A 129 17.89 -25.91 3.44
CA LEU A 129 17.77 -24.72 4.30
C LEU A 129 19.05 -24.50 5.10
N ASP A 130 19.58 -25.57 5.69
CA ASP A 130 20.83 -25.55 6.44
C ASP A 130 22.01 -25.09 5.56
N SER A 131 22.06 -25.57 4.32
CA SER A 131 23.07 -25.17 3.35
C SER A 131 22.98 -23.67 3.03
N LEU A 132 21.77 -23.16 2.75
CA LEU A 132 21.53 -21.73 2.51
C LEU A 132 21.91 -20.90 3.74
N LYS A 133 21.48 -21.32 4.93
CA LYS A 133 21.73 -20.60 6.18
C LYS A 133 23.22 -20.56 6.53
N LYS A 134 23.96 -21.66 6.34
CA LYS A 134 25.43 -21.69 6.52
C LYS A 134 26.14 -20.75 5.55
N ARG A 135 25.66 -20.64 4.32
CA ARG A 135 26.28 -19.80 3.28
C ARG A 135 25.97 -18.31 3.44
N TYR A 136 24.74 -17.95 3.81
CA TYR A 136 24.26 -16.55 3.81
C TYR A 136 24.01 -15.97 5.21
N GLY A 137 23.96 -16.80 6.26
CA GLY A 137 23.75 -16.39 7.65
C GLY A 137 22.28 -16.13 8.05
N TYR A 138 21.36 -16.12 7.08
CA TYR A 138 19.92 -15.94 7.28
C TYR A 138 19.13 -16.67 6.18
N LEU A 139 17.81 -16.78 6.34
CA LEU A 139 16.89 -17.33 5.35
C LEU A 139 15.76 -16.33 5.08
N THR A 140 15.16 -16.40 3.89
CA THR A 140 13.99 -15.57 3.53
C THR A 140 12.99 -16.35 2.67
N GLY A 141 11.82 -15.77 2.44
CA GLY A 141 10.73 -16.39 1.68
C GLY A 141 10.03 -17.51 2.43
N ASP A 142 9.22 -18.27 1.72
CA ASP A 142 8.40 -19.33 2.29
C ASP A 142 7.98 -20.35 1.22
N VAL A 143 7.24 -21.37 1.62
CA VAL A 143 6.75 -22.45 0.75
C VAL A 143 5.23 -22.39 0.72
N ASN A 144 4.63 -22.58 -0.46
CA ASN A 144 3.19 -22.78 -0.54
C ASN A 144 2.84 -24.13 0.11
N TRP A 145 2.16 -24.07 1.24
CA TRP A 145 1.82 -25.21 2.07
C TRP A 145 0.41 -25.76 1.80
N GLY A 146 -0.30 -25.21 0.79
CA GLY A 146 -1.62 -25.67 0.41
C GLY A 146 -2.66 -25.40 1.49
N GLY A 147 -3.56 -26.36 1.65
CA GLY A 147 -4.68 -26.30 2.58
C GLY A 147 -5.12 -27.71 2.97
N VAL A 148 -5.95 -27.81 3.99
CA VAL A 148 -6.40 -29.08 4.56
C VAL A 148 -7.13 -29.91 3.51
N LEU A 149 -8.05 -29.31 2.76
CA LEU A 149 -8.85 -30.05 1.78
C LEU A 149 -8.01 -30.46 0.57
N ASN A 150 -7.15 -29.55 0.08
CA ASN A 150 -6.19 -29.87 -0.97
C ASN A 150 -5.33 -31.10 -0.63
N ILE A 151 -4.70 -31.12 0.56
CA ILE A 151 -3.84 -32.23 0.99
C ILE A 151 -4.66 -33.50 1.22
N ALA A 152 -5.85 -33.39 1.80
CA ALA A 152 -6.73 -34.52 2.00
C ALA A 152 -7.10 -35.19 0.68
N LEU A 153 -7.42 -34.40 -0.34
CA LEU A 153 -7.76 -34.89 -1.68
C LEU A 153 -6.55 -35.57 -2.33
N ASP A 154 -5.36 -35.00 -2.21
CA ASP A 154 -4.13 -35.60 -2.76
C ASP A 154 -3.77 -36.93 -2.05
N LEU A 155 -4.10 -37.09 -0.76
CA LEU A 155 -3.84 -38.33 -0.03
C LEU A 155 -4.88 -39.42 -0.31
N ARG A 156 -6.17 -39.05 -0.31
CA ARG A 156 -7.30 -39.99 -0.36
C ARG A 156 -7.85 -40.20 -1.78
N GLY A 157 -7.65 -39.25 -2.67
CA GLY A 157 -8.31 -39.20 -3.98
C GLY A 157 -9.79 -38.82 -3.87
N GLU A 158 -10.52 -38.92 -4.97
CA GLU A 158 -11.94 -38.55 -5.09
C GLU A 158 -12.88 -39.25 -4.10
N SER A 159 -12.49 -40.42 -3.58
CA SER A 159 -13.23 -41.16 -2.55
C SER A 159 -13.44 -40.34 -1.27
N LEU A 160 -12.62 -39.30 -1.05
CA LEU A 160 -12.78 -38.37 0.06
C LEU A 160 -14.19 -37.76 0.12
N PHE A 161 -14.79 -37.42 -1.02
CA PHE A 161 -16.10 -36.78 -1.05
C PHE A 161 -17.22 -37.74 -0.60
N LEU A 162 -17.08 -39.03 -0.91
CA LEU A 162 -17.98 -40.05 -0.38
C LEU A 162 -17.78 -40.23 1.13
N ASP A 163 -16.52 -40.26 1.58
CA ASP A 163 -16.20 -40.37 3.00
C ASP A 163 -16.70 -39.18 3.83
N MET A 164 -16.73 -37.96 3.25
CA MET A 164 -17.30 -36.77 3.90
C MET A 164 -18.79 -36.95 4.23
N PHE A 165 -19.50 -37.76 3.43
CA PHE A 165 -20.89 -38.11 3.65
C PHE A 165 -21.03 -39.33 4.59
N ASP A 166 -20.36 -40.44 4.25
CA ASP A 166 -20.56 -41.74 4.92
C ASP A 166 -19.83 -41.85 6.26
N GLN A 167 -18.70 -41.15 6.44
CA GLN A 167 -17.76 -41.33 7.55
C GLN A 167 -17.27 -40.01 8.13
N ALA A 168 -18.17 -39.03 8.26
CA ALA A 168 -17.83 -37.65 8.62
C ALA A 168 -16.95 -37.47 9.86
N GLU A 169 -17.16 -38.24 10.93
CA GLU A 169 -16.32 -38.14 12.14
C GLU A 169 -14.86 -38.54 11.88
N LYS A 170 -14.66 -39.58 11.05
CA LYS A 170 -13.31 -40.01 10.65
C LYS A 170 -12.65 -38.98 9.74
N VAL A 171 -13.42 -38.39 8.83
CA VAL A 171 -12.91 -37.30 7.98
C VAL A 171 -12.52 -36.07 8.81
N ALA A 172 -13.33 -35.70 9.81
CA ALA A 172 -12.98 -34.59 10.70
C ALA A 172 -11.68 -34.88 11.48
N ALA A 173 -11.49 -36.10 11.97
CA ALA A 173 -10.23 -36.51 12.61
C ALA A 173 -9.04 -36.48 11.65
N PHE A 174 -9.24 -36.93 10.40
CA PHE A 174 -8.23 -36.88 9.34
C PHE A 174 -7.83 -35.43 9.01
N PHE A 175 -8.80 -34.53 8.84
CA PHE A 175 -8.57 -33.11 8.62
C PHE A 175 -7.85 -32.46 9.80
N SER A 176 -8.19 -32.83 11.04
CA SER A 176 -7.49 -32.36 12.23
C SER A 176 -6.02 -32.79 12.26
N ASN A 177 -5.68 -33.98 11.76
CA ASN A 177 -4.30 -34.41 11.68
C ASN A 177 -3.52 -33.65 10.59
N ILE A 178 -4.16 -33.36 9.44
CA ILE A 178 -3.57 -32.51 8.40
C ILE A 178 -3.37 -31.07 8.93
N GLN A 179 -4.34 -30.53 9.68
CA GLN A 179 -4.19 -29.24 10.36
C GLN A 179 -2.93 -29.21 11.24
N LYS A 180 -2.71 -30.23 12.08
CA LYS A 180 -1.50 -30.32 12.94
C LYS A 180 -0.22 -30.38 12.12
N LEU A 181 -0.21 -31.10 11.00
CA LEU A 181 0.91 -31.13 10.05
C LEU A 181 1.21 -29.71 9.53
N LEU A 182 0.18 -29.00 9.07
CA LEU A 182 0.30 -27.64 8.54
C LEU A 182 0.76 -26.63 9.59
N GLU A 183 0.23 -26.68 10.81
CA GLU A 183 0.66 -25.81 11.92
C GLU A 183 2.13 -26.04 12.28
N LYS A 184 2.56 -27.32 12.33
CA LYS A 184 3.96 -27.67 12.60
C LYS A 184 4.87 -27.18 11.47
N PHE A 185 4.47 -27.35 10.22
CA PHE A 185 5.24 -26.92 9.04
C PHE A 185 5.37 -25.40 8.96
N THR A 186 4.25 -24.68 9.02
CA THR A 186 4.23 -23.21 8.98
C THR A 186 4.97 -22.59 10.17
N THR A 187 4.89 -23.18 11.37
CA THR A 187 5.69 -22.76 12.53
C THR A 187 7.19 -22.99 12.30
N HIS A 188 7.57 -24.11 11.69
CA HIS A 188 8.96 -24.39 11.36
C HIS A 188 9.53 -23.38 10.35
N ILE A 189 8.79 -23.05 9.29
CA ILE A 189 9.22 -22.05 8.28
C ILE A 189 9.26 -20.64 8.87
N SER A 190 8.16 -20.18 9.49
CA SER A 190 8.06 -18.81 10.02
C SER A 190 9.10 -18.48 11.08
N ARG A 191 9.52 -19.45 11.90
CA ARG A 191 10.62 -19.26 12.87
C ARG A 191 11.96 -18.95 12.20
N GLN A 192 12.13 -19.38 10.95
CA GLN A 192 13.38 -19.22 10.22
C GLN A 192 13.37 -18.00 9.29
N THR A 193 12.24 -17.70 8.66
CA THR A 193 12.14 -16.66 7.62
C THR A 193 11.26 -15.48 7.99
N GLY A 194 10.37 -15.65 8.98
CA GLY A 194 9.39 -14.64 9.39
C GLY A 194 8.14 -14.56 8.52
N THR A 195 8.00 -15.38 7.47
CA THR A 195 6.83 -15.39 6.56
C THR A 195 6.38 -16.83 6.24
N THR A 196 5.18 -16.98 5.67
CA THR A 196 4.59 -18.30 5.35
C THR A 196 3.79 -18.36 4.04
N SER A 197 3.72 -17.25 3.29
CA SER A 197 2.59 -17.03 2.36
C SER A 197 2.93 -16.29 1.07
N ILE A 198 4.15 -15.80 0.89
CA ILE A 198 4.56 -15.12 -0.35
C ILE A 198 4.48 -16.08 -1.55
N SER A 199 4.85 -17.34 -1.34
CA SER A 199 4.74 -18.42 -2.31
C SER A 199 3.30 -18.88 -2.55
N VAL A 200 2.34 -18.52 -1.68
CA VAL A 200 0.91 -18.75 -1.92
C VAL A 200 0.37 -17.68 -2.86
N ASN A 201 0.56 -16.41 -2.49
CA ASN A 201 0.24 -15.28 -3.34
C ASN A 201 1.18 -14.12 -3.05
N ARG A 202 1.94 -13.72 -4.07
CA ARG A 202 2.99 -12.71 -3.95
C ARG A 202 2.46 -11.34 -3.52
N THR A 203 1.19 -11.02 -3.75
CA THR A 203 0.59 -9.74 -3.34
C THR A 203 0.71 -9.47 -1.84
N VAL A 204 0.77 -10.51 -0.99
CA VAL A 204 0.90 -10.32 0.46
C VAL A 204 2.19 -9.60 0.87
N ARG A 205 3.22 -9.57 0.00
CA ARG A 205 4.46 -8.80 0.24
C ARG A 205 4.25 -7.29 0.33
N HIS A 206 3.12 -6.79 -0.21
CA HIS A 206 2.75 -5.37 -0.15
C HIS A 206 2.08 -5.00 1.17
N LEU A 207 1.71 -5.99 1.99
CA LEU A 207 1.06 -5.77 3.28
C LEU A 207 2.09 -5.47 4.37
N LYS A 208 1.65 -4.75 5.41
CA LYS A 208 2.51 -4.29 6.51
C LYS A 208 3.10 -5.43 7.35
N GLN A 209 2.35 -6.53 7.45
CA GLN A 209 2.68 -7.67 8.29
C GLN A 209 2.53 -8.95 7.47
N PRO A 210 3.38 -9.97 7.69
CA PRO A 210 3.23 -11.28 7.06
C PRO A 210 1.88 -11.89 7.37
N VAL A 211 1.13 -12.29 6.36
CA VAL A 211 -0.18 -12.93 6.51
C VAL A 211 0.01 -14.44 6.67
N PHE A 212 -0.69 -15.08 7.59
CA PHE A 212 -0.87 -16.53 7.61
C PHE A 212 -1.99 -16.89 6.61
N LEU A 213 -1.61 -17.30 5.41
CA LEU A 213 -2.49 -17.52 4.27
C LEU A 213 -2.38 -18.97 3.80
N HIS A 214 -3.46 -19.73 3.93
CA HIS A 214 -3.58 -21.05 3.31
C HIS A 214 -4.18 -20.93 1.91
N SER A 215 -3.94 -21.93 1.05
CA SER A 215 -4.60 -22.03 -0.26
C SER A 215 -5.48 -23.24 -0.37
N GLU A 216 -6.72 -23.02 -0.80
CA GLU A 216 -7.74 -24.07 -0.95
C GLU A 216 -8.39 -23.92 -2.31
N CYS A 217 -7.79 -24.57 -3.30
CA CYS A 217 -8.27 -24.59 -4.68
C CYS A 217 -9.56 -25.41 -4.80
N THR A 218 -9.71 -26.38 -3.91
CA THR A 218 -10.76 -27.40 -3.87
C THR A 218 -12.07 -26.92 -3.23
N HIS A 219 -12.12 -25.69 -2.70
CA HIS A 219 -13.38 -25.12 -2.19
C HIS A 219 -14.51 -25.12 -3.24
N THR A 220 -14.17 -25.01 -4.52
CA THR A 220 -15.13 -25.08 -5.64
C THR A 220 -15.86 -26.42 -5.73
N MET A 221 -15.28 -27.48 -5.16
CA MET A 221 -15.76 -28.85 -5.25
C MET A 221 -16.73 -29.22 -4.11
N ILE A 222 -16.88 -28.37 -3.09
CA ILE A 222 -17.70 -28.65 -1.92
C ILE A 222 -18.81 -27.61 -1.72
N SER A 223 -19.81 -27.97 -0.91
CA SER A 223 -20.87 -27.03 -0.53
C SER A 223 -20.40 -26.07 0.56
N ALA A 224 -21.12 -24.95 0.74
CA ALA A 224 -20.88 -24.05 1.87
C ALA A 224 -21.18 -24.74 3.23
N ASP A 225 -22.09 -25.72 3.24
CA ASP A 225 -22.41 -26.49 4.43
C ASP A 225 -21.29 -27.48 4.78
N ASP A 226 -20.67 -28.12 3.78
CA ASP A 226 -19.49 -28.96 3.99
C ASP A 226 -18.30 -28.13 4.50
N TYR A 227 -18.06 -26.96 3.92
CA TYR A 227 -17.04 -26.03 4.40
C TYR A 227 -17.32 -25.63 5.86
N ARG A 228 -18.57 -25.25 6.17
CA ARG A 228 -18.99 -24.89 7.54
C ARG A 228 -18.80 -26.05 8.51
N ARG A 229 -19.05 -27.28 8.08
CA ARG A 229 -18.95 -28.49 8.92
C ARG A 229 -17.51 -28.88 9.20
N PHE A 230 -16.64 -28.87 8.19
CA PHE A 230 -15.31 -29.49 8.27
C PHE A 230 -14.15 -28.51 8.35
N LEU A 231 -14.23 -27.37 7.65
CA LEU A 231 -13.09 -26.46 7.46
C LEU A 231 -13.21 -25.17 8.27
N LEU A 232 -14.42 -24.60 8.38
CA LEU A 232 -14.66 -23.40 9.17
C LEU A 232 -14.15 -23.50 10.62
N PRO A 233 -14.32 -24.63 11.36
CA PRO A 233 -13.76 -24.74 12.71
C PRO A 233 -12.24 -24.57 12.75
N ILE A 234 -11.53 -25.05 11.71
CA ILE A 234 -10.09 -24.94 11.56
C ILE A 234 -9.70 -23.49 11.26
N ASP A 235 -10.36 -22.85 10.30
CA ASP A 235 -10.09 -21.46 9.92
C ASP A 235 -10.42 -20.48 11.07
N VAL A 236 -11.46 -20.76 11.85
CA VAL A 236 -11.77 -20.02 13.09
C VAL A 236 -10.66 -20.18 14.12
N ALA A 237 -10.11 -21.39 14.30
CA ALA A 237 -8.99 -21.62 15.20
C ALA A 237 -7.72 -20.87 14.73
N TRP A 238 -7.40 -20.96 13.44
CA TRP A 238 -6.25 -20.27 12.86
C TRP A 238 -6.38 -18.75 12.92
N SER A 239 -7.54 -18.18 12.62
CA SER A 239 -7.76 -16.73 12.71
C SER A 239 -7.56 -16.16 14.12
N ARG A 240 -7.73 -16.99 15.16
CA ARG A 240 -7.47 -16.60 16.55
C ARG A 240 -6.02 -16.75 16.95
N GLY A 241 -5.32 -17.75 16.41
CA GLY A 241 -3.94 -18.09 16.78
C GLY A 241 -2.88 -17.37 15.95
N PHE A 242 -3.16 -17.10 14.68
CA PHE A 242 -2.19 -16.59 13.71
C PHE A 242 -2.75 -15.32 13.05
N ARG A 243 -2.10 -14.17 13.31
CA ARG A 243 -2.51 -12.89 12.73
C ARG A 243 -1.36 -12.14 12.05
N PRO A 244 -1.64 -11.43 10.94
CA PRO A 244 -2.91 -11.41 10.19
C PRO A 244 -3.27 -12.76 9.54
N PHE A 245 -4.56 -13.10 9.46
CA PHE A 245 -5.05 -14.35 8.87
C PHE A 245 -5.72 -14.13 7.51
N GLY A 246 -5.54 -15.07 6.58
CA GLY A 246 -6.25 -15.03 5.32
C GLY A 246 -6.48 -16.37 4.64
N ILE A 247 -7.36 -16.32 3.64
CA ILE A 247 -7.76 -17.46 2.81
C ILE A 247 -7.46 -17.16 1.37
N HIS A 248 -6.79 -18.09 0.68
CA HIS A 248 -6.64 -18.03 -0.77
C HIS A 248 -7.71 -18.90 -1.45
N HIS A 249 -8.75 -18.26 -2.01
CA HIS A 249 -9.81 -18.92 -2.75
C HIS A 249 -9.56 -18.76 -4.26
N CYS A 250 -9.13 -19.82 -4.95
CA CYS A 250 -8.77 -19.74 -6.37
C CYS A 250 -9.97 -19.60 -7.32
N GLY A 251 -11.09 -20.21 -6.92
CA GLY A 251 -12.25 -20.50 -7.76
C GLY A 251 -13.21 -19.34 -8.00
N PRO A 252 -14.18 -19.51 -8.93
CA PRO A 252 -14.97 -18.40 -9.40
C PRO A 252 -16.16 -18.00 -8.54
N ASP A 253 -16.26 -18.59 -7.35
CA ASP A 253 -17.47 -18.58 -6.57
C ASP A 253 -17.22 -18.35 -5.08
N ALA A 254 -16.15 -17.61 -4.73
CA ALA A 254 -15.84 -17.24 -3.34
C ALA A 254 -17.04 -16.60 -2.61
N HIS A 255 -17.88 -15.88 -3.36
CA HIS A 255 -19.11 -15.25 -2.87
C HIS A 255 -20.20 -16.23 -2.40
N ARG A 256 -20.12 -17.53 -2.72
CA ARG A 256 -20.96 -18.59 -2.11
C ARG A 256 -20.61 -18.80 -0.64
N PHE A 257 -19.34 -18.65 -0.30
CA PHE A 257 -18.82 -18.85 1.06
C PHE A 257 -18.81 -17.57 1.88
N ALA A 258 -19.31 -16.45 1.34
CA ALA A 258 -19.27 -15.14 1.99
C ALA A 258 -19.85 -15.13 3.42
N ASP A 259 -20.93 -15.88 3.66
CA ASP A 259 -21.52 -15.99 4.99
C ASP A 259 -20.62 -16.82 5.94
N CYS A 260 -20.01 -17.90 5.46
CA CYS A 260 -19.07 -18.69 6.27
C CYS A 260 -17.78 -17.90 6.56
N TYR A 261 -17.27 -17.16 5.59
CA TYR A 261 -16.12 -16.27 5.77
C TYR A 261 -16.41 -15.14 6.77
N ALA A 262 -17.65 -14.64 6.81
CA ALA A 262 -18.07 -13.65 7.81
C ALA A 262 -18.17 -14.24 9.22
N ASP A 263 -18.37 -15.56 9.35
CA ASP A 263 -18.35 -16.26 10.64
C ASP A 263 -16.91 -16.40 11.21
N ILE A 264 -15.87 -16.13 10.42
CA ILE A 264 -14.47 -16.13 10.86
C ILE A 264 -14.18 -14.81 11.61
N PRO A 265 -13.84 -14.84 12.91
CA PRO A 265 -13.75 -13.63 13.73
C PRO A 265 -12.78 -12.57 13.22
N GLN A 266 -11.68 -12.99 12.56
CA GLN A 266 -10.56 -12.13 12.18
C GLN A 266 -10.01 -12.53 10.80
N LEU A 267 -10.88 -12.52 9.78
CA LEU A 267 -10.45 -12.66 8.39
C LEU A 267 -9.86 -11.34 7.88
N ASP A 268 -8.54 -11.20 7.96
CA ASP A 268 -7.82 -9.98 7.60
C ASP A 268 -7.59 -9.88 6.08
N PHE A 269 -7.47 -11.01 5.38
CA PHE A 269 -7.17 -11.08 3.95
C PHE A 269 -7.95 -12.19 3.25
N LEU A 270 -8.46 -11.92 2.04
CA LEU A 270 -9.10 -12.90 1.18
C LEU A 270 -8.61 -12.71 -0.26
N ASP A 271 -7.98 -13.73 -0.84
CA ASP A 271 -7.86 -13.77 -2.30
C ASP A 271 -9.22 -14.17 -2.88
N VAL A 272 -9.74 -13.28 -3.70
CA VAL A 272 -11.03 -13.42 -4.36
C VAL A 272 -10.78 -14.00 -5.74
N GLY A 273 -11.11 -15.29 -5.90
CA GLY A 273 -10.94 -15.98 -7.17
C GLY A 273 -11.75 -15.35 -8.31
N TRP A 274 -11.28 -15.60 -9.53
CA TRP A 274 -11.72 -14.95 -10.76
C TRP A 274 -13.24 -15.04 -10.98
N ALA A 275 -13.92 -14.01 -11.50
CA ALA A 275 -15.38 -14.01 -11.68
C ALA A 275 -16.27 -14.05 -10.41
N SER A 276 -15.69 -14.10 -9.20
CA SER A 276 -16.48 -13.96 -7.96
C SER A 276 -17.18 -12.60 -7.86
N ASP A 277 -18.37 -12.57 -7.25
CA ASP A 277 -19.08 -11.32 -6.95
C ASP A 277 -18.39 -10.55 -5.80
N VAL A 278 -17.49 -9.63 -6.19
CA VAL A 278 -16.73 -8.77 -5.28
C VAL A 278 -17.65 -7.87 -4.44
N LYS A 279 -18.78 -7.42 -5.00
CA LYS A 279 -19.70 -6.53 -4.30
C LYS A 279 -20.41 -7.26 -3.17
N LYS A 280 -20.88 -8.49 -3.42
CA LYS A 280 -21.48 -9.35 -2.40
C LYS A 280 -20.47 -9.69 -1.29
N LEU A 281 -19.23 -10.00 -1.67
CA LEU A 281 -18.15 -10.23 -0.71
C LEU A 281 -17.89 -9.01 0.17
N ARG A 282 -17.75 -7.81 -0.42
CA ARG A 282 -17.53 -6.58 0.37
C ARG A 282 -18.67 -6.30 1.34
N GLN A 283 -19.92 -6.55 0.96
CA GLN A 283 -21.07 -6.36 1.85
C GLN A 283 -20.99 -7.24 3.10
N ARG A 284 -20.50 -8.48 2.97
CA ARG A 284 -20.34 -9.41 4.10
C ARG A 284 -19.02 -9.21 4.84
N LEU A 285 -17.98 -8.76 4.15
CA LEU A 285 -16.61 -8.62 4.63
C LEU A 285 -16.15 -7.14 4.53
N PRO A 286 -16.73 -6.21 5.30
CA PRO A 286 -16.49 -4.78 5.14
C PRO A 286 -15.05 -4.36 5.46
N ASN A 287 -14.37 -5.11 6.33
CA ASN A 287 -13.03 -4.76 6.85
C ASN A 287 -11.90 -5.69 6.34
N THR A 288 -12.24 -6.74 5.59
CA THR A 288 -11.25 -7.69 5.04
C THR A 288 -10.54 -7.09 3.83
N PHE A 289 -9.25 -7.30 3.68
CA PHE A 289 -8.54 -6.97 2.45
C PHE A 289 -8.92 -7.95 1.34
N LEU A 290 -9.54 -7.46 0.27
CA LEU A 290 -9.95 -8.27 -0.89
C LEU A 290 -8.90 -8.17 -1.99
N ASN A 291 -8.11 -9.22 -2.19
CA ASN A 291 -7.18 -9.25 -3.31
C ASN A 291 -7.85 -9.94 -4.51
N ILE A 292 -8.18 -9.15 -5.52
CA ILE A 292 -9.00 -9.57 -6.65
C ILE A 292 -8.12 -10.27 -7.67
N ARG A 293 -8.39 -11.55 -7.93
CA ARG A 293 -7.67 -12.33 -8.92
C ARG A 293 -8.31 -12.19 -10.30
N LEU A 294 -7.53 -11.79 -11.30
CA LEU A 294 -7.91 -11.81 -12.71
C LEU A 294 -7.78 -13.22 -13.28
N ASN A 295 -8.58 -13.53 -14.30
CA ASN A 295 -8.50 -14.81 -15.01
C ASN A 295 -7.40 -14.75 -16.08
N PRO A 296 -6.28 -15.50 -15.93
CA PRO A 296 -5.21 -15.48 -16.94
C PRO A 296 -5.68 -16.00 -18.30
N VAL A 297 -6.68 -16.90 -18.34
CA VAL A 297 -7.22 -17.46 -19.59
C VAL A 297 -8.03 -16.41 -20.36
N GLU A 298 -8.86 -15.62 -19.68
CA GLU A 298 -9.61 -14.54 -20.33
C GLU A 298 -8.71 -13.38 -20.76
N ILE A 299 -7.61 -13.13 -20.04
CA ILE A 299 -6.69 -12.04 -20.37
C ILE A 299 -6.09 -12.22 -21.76
N VAL A 300 -5.83 -13.47 -22.20
CA VAL A 300 -5.22 -13.77 -23.51
C VAL A 300 -5.98 -13.08 -24.65
N ASP A 301 -7.31 -13.07 -24.59
CA ASP A 301 -8.18 -12.52 -25.65
C ASP A 301 -8.59 -11.05 -25.40
N GLN A 302 -8.11 -10.43 -24.32
CA GLN A 302 -8.48 -9.05 -23.98
C GLN A 302 -7.47 -8.02 -24.49
N SER A 303 -8.00 -6.91 -24.99
CA SER A 303 -7.23 -5.69 -25.24
C SER A 303 -6.85 -4.99 -23.93
N ALA A 304 -5.86 -4.09 -23.98
CA ALA A 304 -5.46 -3.29 -22.82
C ALA A 304 -6.61 -2.47 -22.22
N ASP A 305 -7.54 -1.98 -23.06
CA ASP A 305 -8.72 -1.24 -22.59
C ASP A 305 -9.74 -2.17 -21.90
N GLN A 306 -9.95 -3.39 -22.41
CA GLN A 306 -10.83 -4.37 -21.77
C GLN A 306 -10.28 -4.83 -20.42
N ILE A 307 -8.97 -5.06 -20.32
CA ILE A 307 -8.28 -5.36 -19.05
C ILE A 307 -8.49 -4.21 -18.07
N ARG A 308 -8.29 -2.98 -18.53
CA ARG A 308 -8.47 -1.77 -17.71
C ARG A 308 -9.90 -1.66 -17.19
N ASP A 309 -10.89 -1.79 -18.07
CA ASP A 309 -12.31 -1.68 -17.71
C ASP A 309 -12.70 -2.77 -16.69
N THR A 310 -12.18 -3.98 -16.86
CA THR A 310 -12.39 -5.09 -15.93
C THR A 310 -11.84 -4.77 -14.54
N ILE A 311 -10.57 -4.33 -14.45
CA ILE A 311 -9.94 -3.98 -13.18
C ILE A 311 -10.67 -2.82 -12.50
N VAL A 312 -10.98 -1.75 -13.25
CA VAL A 312 -11.69 -0.57 -12.71
C VAL A 312 -13.07 -0.95 -12.18
N LYS A 313 -13.81 -1.78 -12.92
CA LYS A 313 -15.11 -2.30 -12.47
C LYS A 313 -14.96 -3.09 -11.17
N LEU A 314 -14.05 -4.06 -11.11
CA LEU A 314 -13.88 -4.94 -9.95
C LEU A 314 -13.42 -4.16 -8.71
N VAL A 315 -12.50 -3.21 -8.86
CA VAL A 315 -12.07 -2.35 -7.75
C VAL A 315 -13.19 -1.41 -7.30
N LYS A 316 -14.02 -0.91 -8.22
CA LYS A 316 -15.22 -0.15 -7.85
C LYS A 316 -16.22 -1.01 -7.09
N ASP A 317 -16.47 -2.24 -7.55
CA ASP A 317 -17.35 -3.19 -6.89
C ASP A 317 -16.85 -3.59 -5.50
N SER A 318 -15.53 -3.55 -5.29
CA SER A 318 -14.92 -3.70 -3.96
C SER A 318 -15.27 -2.59 -2.99
N GLY A 319 -15.79 -1.44 -3.42
CA GLY A 319 -16.28 -0.35 -2.57
C GLY A 319 -15.24 0.39 -1.71
N ASN A 320 -14.03 -0.15 -1.54
CA ASN A 320 -12.96 0.45 -0.76
C ASN A 320 -11.58 0.11 -1.35
N PRO A 321 -11.01 0.96 -2.23
CA PRO A 321 -9.71 0.73 -2.84
C PRO A 321 -8.53 0.59 -1.86
N LEU A 322 -8.67 1.02 -0.60
CA LEU A 322 -7.62 0.88 0.42
C LEU A 322 -7.59 -0.52 1.07
N LEU A 323 -8.67 -1.28 0.92
CA LEU A 323 -8.78 -2.68 1.37
C LEU A 323 -8.90 -3.61 0.15
N THR A 324 -8.28 -3.24 -0.96
CA THR A 324 -8.38 -3.98 -2.21
C THR A 324 -7.00 -4.06 -2.86
N GLY A 325 -6.70 -5.23 -3.43
CA GLY A 325 -5.55 -5.47 -4.31
C GLY A 325 -6.00 -6.13 -5.60
N VAL A 326 -5.11 -6.24 -6.58
CA VAL A 326 -5.35 -6.98 -7.83
C VAL A 326 -4.18 -7.90 -8.09
N CYS A 327 -4.43 -9.15 -8.45
CA CYS A 327 -3.37 -10.02 -8.94
C CYS A 327 -3.79 -10.80 -10.18
N CYS A 328 -2.80 -11.32 -10.91
CA CYS A 328 -3.02 -12.35 -11.91
C CYS A 328 -1.97 -13.44 -11.72
N VAL A 329 -2.42 -14.67 -11.46
CA VAL A 329 -1.55 -15.78 -11.06
C VAL A 329 -1.63 -16.89 -12.09
N ASN A 330 -0.47 -17.41 -12.46
CA ASN A 330 -0.25 -18.49 -13.43
C ASN A 330 -0.50 -18.05 -14.88
N MET A 331 0.07 -16.91 -15.29
CA MET A 331 0.03 -16.45 -16.69
C MET A 331 1.06 -17.21 -17.53
N ASP A 332 0.62 -17.80 -18.64
CA ASP A 332 1.48 -18.51 -19.59
C ASP A 332 2.04 -17.60 -20.68
N ASP A 333 2.74 -18.20 -21.64
CA ASP A 333 3.36 -17.52 -22.77
C ASP A 333 2.37 -17.02 -23.84
N ASN A 334 1.06 -17.23 -23.65
CA ASN A 334 0.02 -16.64 -24.48
C ASN A 334 -0.37 -15.24 -23.99
N VAL A 335 -0.07 -14.89 -22.73
CA VAL A 335 -0.27 -13.53 -22.22
C VAL A 335 0.93 -12.65 -22.62
N SER A 336 0.65 -11.62 -23.42
CA SER A 336 1.66 -10.69 -23.91
C SER A 336 2.17 -9.71 -22.85
N ASP A 337 3.38 -9.18 -23.05
CA ASP A 337 3.94 -8.15 -22.17
C ASP A 337 3.06 -6.89 -22.08
N ASP A 338 2.35 -6.55 -23.15
CA ASP A 338 1.43 -5.40 -23.20
C ASP A 338 0.21 -5.62 -22.33
N GLN A 339 -0.33 -6.84 -22.29
CA GLN A 339 -1.45 -7.20 -21.40
C GLN A 339 -1.02 -7.17 -19.93
N VAL A 340 0.16 -7.71 -19.61
CA VAL A 340 0.74 -7.60 -18.26
C VAL A 340 0.94 -6.12 -17.88
N THR A 341 1.48 -5.31 -18.80
CA THR A 341 1.66 -3.88 -18.62
C THR A 341 0.32 -3.18 -18.38
N ALA A 342 -0.75 -3.56 -19.08
CA ALA A 342 -2.08 -3.02 -18.89
C ALA A 342 -2.62 -3.29 -17.47
N ILE A 343 -2.41 -4.49 -16.92
CA ILE A 343 -2.80 -4.84 -15.54
C ILE A 343 -2.08 -3.92 -14.54
N LEU A 344 -0.75 -3.87 -14.61
CA LEU A 344 0.08 -3.13 -13.66
C LEU A 344 -0.14 -1.62 -13.75
N LYS A 345 -0.20 -1.10 -14.97
CA LYS A 345 -0.51 0.31 -15.23
C LYS A 345 -1.88 0.68 -14.69
N THR A 346 -2.89 -0.16 -14.92
CA THR A 346 -4.23 0.11 -14.40
C THR A 346 -4.25 0.11 -12.88
N ALA A 347 -3.60 -0.86 -12.22
CA ALA A 347 -3.50 -0.92 -10.76
C ALA A 347 -2.75 0.29 -10.15
N ALA A 348 -1.78 0.83 -10.85
CA ALA A 348 -1.10 2.06 -10.48
C ALA A 348 -1.96 3.33 -10.65
N ASP A 349 -3.02 3.27 -11.46
CA ASP A 349 -3.88 4.39 -11.83
C ASP A 349 -5.26 4.42 -11.15
N VAL A 350 -5.46 3.63 -10.08
CA VAL A 350 -6.81 3.32 -9.54
C VAL A 350 -7.42 4.45 -8.69
N LEU A 351 -7.44 5.67 -9.23
CA LEU A 351 -8.59 6.56 -9.14
C LEU A 351 -8.82 7.25 -10.50
N PRO A 352 -9.19 6.49 -11.55
CA PRO A 352 -9.46 7.05 -12.88
C PRO A 352 -10.54 8.14 -12.81
N GLU A 353 -11.51 8.07 -11.88
CA GLU A 353 -12.54 9.11 -11.79
C GLU A 353 -12.00 10.50 -11.42
N ARG A 354 -10.86 10.59 -10.72
CA ARG A 354 -10.24 11.91 -10.44
C ARG A 354 -9.60 12.48 -11.69
N PHE A 355 -8.98 11.62 -12.48
CA PHE A 355 -8.36 11.97 -13.76
C PHE A 355 -9.42 12.34 -14.81
N ASP A 356 -10.48 11.53 -14.93
CA ASP A 356 -11.61 11.78 -15.82
C ASP A 356 -12.38 13.05 -15.42
N ARG A 357 -12.51 13.31 -14.11
CA ARG A 357 -13.08 14.59 -13.62
C ARG A 357 -12.23 15.79 -14.02
N ILE A 358 -10.91 15.66 -14.06
CA ILE A 358 -10.03 16.74 -14.52
C ILE A 358 -10.17 16.90 -16.04
N LYS A 359 -10.14 15.81 -16.81
CA LYS A 359 -10.41 15.82 -18.27
C LYS A 359 -11.73 16.52 -18.59
N LYS A 360 -12.81 16.14 -17.91
CA LYS A 360 -14.14 16.75 -18.07
C LYS A 360 -14.18 18.23 -17.72
N LYS A 361 -13.39 18.67 -16.73
CA LYS A 361 -13.25 20.11 -16.43
C LYS A 361 -12.49 20.87 -17.53
N LEU A 362 -11.56 20.20 -18.20
CA LEU A 362 -10.73 20.77 -19.27
C LEU A 362 -11.41 20.72 -20.64
N GLU A 363 -12.37 19.83 -20.88
CA GLU A 363 -13.18 19.75 -22.12
C GLU A 363 -13.82 21.10 -22.48
N ASN A 364 -14.21 21.89 -21.47
CA ASN A 364 -14.80 23.21 -21.66
C ASN A 364 -13.76 24.35 -21.69
N THR A 365 -12.49 24.01 -21.87
CA THR A 365 -11.38 24.97 -21.95
C THR A 365 -10.64 24.81 -23.28
N GLY A 366 -9.98 25.86 -23.76
CA GLY A 366 -9.09 25.77 -24.92
C GLY A 366 -7.75 25.06 -24.64
N HIS A 367 -7.62 24.39 -23.51
CA HIS A 367 -6.37 23.75 -23.09
C HIS A 367 -6.38 22.26 -23.40
N THR A 368 -5.33 21.79 -24.07
CA THR A 368 -5.10 20.38 -24.41
C THR A 368 -3.81 19.89 -23.74
N PRO A 369 -3.80 19.68 -22.41
CA PRO A 369 -2.58 19.25 -21.74
C PRO A 369 -2.26 17.78 -22.03
N ASP A 370 -0.97 17.47 -22.08
CA ASP A 370 -0.51 16.09 -22.01
C ASP A 370 -0.70 15.56 -20.60
N TYR A 371 -1.13 14.30 -20.52
CA TYR A 371 -1.43 13.66 -19.25
C TYR A 371 -0.39 12.60 -18.90
N TYR A 372 -0.02 12.56 -17.62
CA TYR A 372 0.90 11.59 -17.04
C TYR A 372 0.16 10.80 -15.97
N ALA A 373 -0.16 9.55 -16.29
CA ALA A 373 -0.77 8.57 -15.41
C ALA A 373 -0.16 7.18 -15.73
N GLY A 374 -0.06 6.32 -14.73
CA GLY A 374 0.31 4.91 -14.90
C GLY A 374 1.24 4.39 -13.82
N SER A 375 1.90 5.27 -13.07
CA SER A 375 2.87 4.89 -12.04
C SER A 375 3.11 6.03 -11.05
N ALA A 376 3.61 5.70 -9.86
CA ALA A 376 4.01 6.70 -8.86
C ALA A 376 5.15 7.62 -9.35
N ASP A 377 5.87 7.20 -10.39
CA ASP A 377 7.03 7.90 -10.96
C ASP A 377 6.73 8.57 -12.31
N GLU A 378 5.49 8.51 -12.81
CA GLU A 378 5.14 9.02 -14.14
C GLU A 378 5.40 10.53 -14.28
N TRP A 379 5.30 11.28 -13.18
CA TRP A 379 5.63 12.71 -13.10
C TRP A 379 7.11 13.01 -13.43
N LYS A 380 8.01 12.01 -13.35
CA LYS A 380 9.41 12.18 -13.76
C LYS A 380 9.54 12.39 -15.27
N LYS A 381 8.66 11.79 -16.08
CA LYS A 381 8.64 11.99 -17.54
C LYS A 381 8.29 13.42 -17.90
N LEU A 382 7.34 14.03 -17.17
CA LEU A 382 7.04 15.46 -17.29
C LEU A 382 8.28 16.31 -16.99
N CYS A 383 9.04 15.97 -15.94
CA CYS A 383 10.27 16.72 -15.60
C CYS A 383 11.39 16.57 -16.65
N GLN A 384 11.40 15.48 -17.42
CA GLN A 384 12.42 15.19 -18.45
C GLN A 384 12.11 15.85 -19.81
N ARG A 385 10.89 16.39 -20.00
CA ARG A 385 10.50 17.06 -21.23
C ARG A 385 11.39 18.23 -21.56
N LYS A 386 11.88 18.32 -22.79
CA LYS A 386 12.80 19.38 -23.21
C LYS A 386 12.11 20.71 -23.50
N ASP A 387 10.81 20.67 -23.74
CA ASP A 387 9.96 21.81 -24.12
C ASP A 387 9.33 22.55 -22.92
N LEU A 388 9.64 22.12 -21.68
CA LEU A 388 9.18 22.77 -20.45
C LEU A 388 10.33 23.47 -19.73
N ASP A 389 10.12 24.73 -19.34
CA ASP A 389 11.09 25.49 -18.53
C ASP A 389 10.85 25.36 -17.02
N MET A 390 9.60 25.10 -16.63
CA MET A 390 9.14 25.19 -15.25
C MET A 390 8.18 24.06 -14.88
N ILE A 391 8.28 23.58 -13.64
CA ILE A 391 7.38 22.58 -13.04
C ILE A 391 6.66 23.21 -11.85
N LEU A 392 5.33 23.13 -11.86
CA LEU A 392 4.46 23.53 -10.75
C LEU A 392 4.02 22.28 -9.96
N ILE A 393 4.37 22.22 -8.68
CA ILE A 393 4.10 21.09 -7.79
C ILE A 393 2.94 21.45 -6.86
N THR A 394 1.83 20.73 -7.00
CA THR A 394 0.58 20.87 -6.20
C THR A 394 0.15 19.55 -5.56
N THR A 395 1.12 18.67 -5.31
CA THR A 395 0.93 17.32 -4.76
C THR A 395 0.77 17.34 -3.23
N PRO A 396 0.56 16.20 -2.56
CA PRO A 396 0.66 16.16 -1.11
C PRO A 396 2.06 16.60 -0.63
N THR A 397 2.08 17.35 0.48
CA THR A 397 3.29 18.02 0.98
C THR A 397 4.52 17.12 1.14
N TYR A 398 4.34 15.85 1.51
CA TYR A 398 5.46 14.91 1.70
C TYR A 398 6.23 14.62 0.40
N MET A 399 5.66 14.91 -0.77
CA MET A 399 6.28 14.70 -2.09
C MET A 399 7.03 15.93 -2.62
N HIS A 400 6.75 17.13 -2.07
CA HIS A 400 7.20 18.40 -2.64
C HIS A 400 8.71 18.47 -2.83
N ALA A 401 9.48 18.16 -1.78
CA ALA A 401 10.93 18.30 -1.78
C ALA A 401 11.59 17.39 -2.83
N ASP A 402 11.20 16.11 -2.87
CA ASP A 402 11.77 15.11 -3.77
C ASP A 402 11.45 15.45 -5.23
N MET A 403 10.20 15.87 -5.50
CA MET A 403 9.78 16.31 -6.83
C MET A 403 10.54 17.57 -7.28
N ALA A 404 10.69 18.55 -6.39
CA ALA A 404 11.40 19.79 -6.67
C ALA A 404 12.89 19.56 -6.96
N VAL A 405 13.55 18.74 -6.14
CA VAL A 405 14.96 18.35 -6.33
C VAL A 405 15.14 17.66 -7.68
N TYR A 406 14.28 16.68 -8.00
CA TYR A 406 14.36 15.96 -9.26
C TYR A 406 14.13 16.88 -10.47
N ALA A 407 13.10 17.72 -10.43
CA ALA A 407 12.81 18.67 -11.51
C ALA A 407 13.97 19.63 -11.77
N MET A 408 14.57 20.20 -10.71
CA MET A 408 15.75 21.06 -10.84
C MET A 408 16.95 20.31 -11.43
N GLN A 409 17.16 19.04 -11.07
CA GLN A 409 18.21 18.21 -11.66
C GLN A 409 17.98 17.94 -13.15
N GLN A 410 16.72 17.91 -13.61
CA GLN A 410 16.36 17.87 -15.03
C GLN A 410 16.39 19.26 -15.70
N GLY A 411 16.97 20.27 -15.04
CA GLY A 411 17.15 21.61 -15.59
C GLY A 411 15.90 22.49 -15.55
N LYS A 412 14.90 22.16 -14.73
CA LYS A 412 13.64 22.91 -14.62
C LYS A 412 13.65 23.92 -13.49
N HIS A 413 13.01 25.07 -13.71
CA HIS A 413 12.58 25.93 -12.62
C HIS A 413 11.44 25.26 -11.86
N VAL A 414 11.34 25.48 -10.56
CA VAL A 414 10.32 24.85 -9.73
C VAL A 414 9.51 25.90 -8.99
N ILE A 415 8.21 25.71 -9.03
CA ILE A 415 7.25 26.37 -8.15
C ILE A 415 6.54 25.26 -7.36
N THR A 416 6.47 25.37 -6.05
CA THR A 416 5.83 24.36 -5.19
C THR A 416 4.83 24.98 -4.24
N GLU A 417 3.71 24.28 -4.03
CA GLU A 417 2.77 24.59 -2.95
C GLU A 417 3.44 24.58 -1.58
N VAL A 418 2.85 25.30 -0.63
CA VAL A 418 3.34 25.39 0.75
C VAL A 418 2.94 24.15 1.57
N PRO A 419 3.78 23.70 2.53
CA PRO A 419 5.20 24.03 2.66
C PRO A 419 6.03 23.23 1.63
N ALA A 420 7.17 23.79 1.18
CA ALA A 420 8.06 23.14 0.22
C ALA A 420 8.79 21.91 0.80
N ALA A 421 8.97 21.87 2.13
CA ALA A 421 9.69 20.83 2.84
C ALA A 421 9.15 20.66 4.25
N VAL A 422 9.33 19.47 4.83
CA VAL A 422 8.84 19.12 6.18
C VAL A 422 9.97 18.69 7.12
N THR A 423 11.21 18.72 6.66
CA THR A 423 12.40 18.44 7.49
C THR A 423 13.52 19.41 7.14
N VAL A 424 14.42 19.66 8.08
CA VAL A 424 15.61 20.48 7.86
C VAL A 424 16.50 19.90 6.76
N LYS A 425 16.59 18.56 6.69
CA LYS A 425 17.32 17.86 5.63
C LYS A 425 16.77 18.21 4.24
N GLN A 426 15.45 18.12 4.06
CA GLN A 426 14.79 18.48 2.80
C GLN A 426 14.99 19.97 2.46
N CYS A 427 14.92 20.87 3.45
CA CYS A 427 15.22 22.29 3.22
C CYS A 427 16.64 22.48 2.65
N TRP A 428 17.64 21.79 3.20
CA TRP A 428 19.00 21.84 2.68
C TRP A 428 19.15 21.21 1.30
N GLU A 429 18.45 20.12 1.01
CA GLU A 429 18.47 19.48 -0.31
C GLU A 429 17.92 20.42 -1.40
N LEU A 430 16.85 21.16 -1.10
CA LEU A 430 16.30 22.17 -1.99
C LEU A 430 17.30 23.30 -2.28
N VAL A 431 17.88 23.90 -1.23
CA VAL A 431 18.86 24.99 -1.35
C VAL A 431 20.08 24.53 -2.16
N LYS A 432 20.73 23.43 -1.75
CA LYS A 432 21.91 22.90 -2.43
C LYS A 432 21.64 22.53 -3.89
N THR A 433 20.46 21.99 -4.18
CA THR A 433 20.10 21.65 -5.55
C THR A 433 19.89 22.90 -6.39
N SER A 434 19.14 23.88 -5.88
CA SER A 434 18.91 25.16 -6.56
C SER A 434 20.22 25.89 -6.88
N GLU A 435 21.15 25.96 -5.92
CA GLU A 435 22.46 26.58 -6.10
C GLU A 435 23.31 25.84 -7.14
N ARG A 436 23.37 24.51 -7.04
CA ARG A 436 24.18 23.66 -7.94
C ARG A 436 23.66 23.70 -9.38
N THR A 437 22.35 23.64 -9.57
CA THR A 437 21.73 23.62 -10.91
C THR A 437 21.47 25.02 -11.46
N LYS A 438 21.61 26.05 -10.61
CA LYS A 438 21.25 27.45 -10.89
C LYS A 438 19.78 27.59 -11.31
N LYS A 439 18.90 26.73 -10.78
CA LYS A 439 17.46 26.77 -11.06
C LYS A 439 16.70 27.41 -9.90
N HIS A 440 15.75 28.28 -10.22
CA HIS A 440 14.87 28.89 -9.23
C HIS A 440 13.94 27.85 -8.60
N CYS A 441 13.80 27.90 -7.27
CA CYS A 441 12.82 27.14 -6.51
C CYS A 441 12.00 28.11 -5.67
N MET A 442 10.73 28.29 -6.03
CA MET A 442 9.81 29.21 -5.35
C MET A 442 8.72 28.44 -4.61
N MET A 443 8.46 28.86 -3.37
CA MET A 443 7.33 28.36 -2.59
C MET A 443 6.13 29.31 -2.75
N MET A 444 4.96 28.77 -3.11
CA MET A 444 3.72 29.53 -3.40
C MET A 444 2.98 29.93 -2.13
N GLU A 445 3.59 30.78 -1.31
CA GLU A 445 2.89 31.37 -0.16
C GLU A 445 1.93 32.47 -0.62
N ASN A 446 0.69 32.10 -0.92
CA ASN A 446 -0.32 32.97 -1.50
C ASN A 446 -0.71 34.16 -0.60
N TYR A 447 -0.63 34.05 0.74
CA TYR A 447 -0.98 35.17 1.61
C TYR A 447 -0.07 36.37 1.38
N SER A 448 1.20 36.15 1.06
CA SER A 448 2.16 37.23 0.76
C SER A 448 1.75 38.09 -0.45
N TYR A 449 0.87 37.58 -1.31
CA TYR A 449 0.42 38.24 -2.54
C TYR A 449 -1.02 38.76 -2.47
N MET A 450 -1.67 38.71 -1.30
CA MET A 450 -2.99 39.32 -1.13
C MET A 450 -2.86 40.85 -1.21
N PRO A 451 -3.85 41.57 -1.79
CA PRO A 451 -3.76 43.02 -1.99
C PRO A 451 -3.34 43.79 -0.73
N PHE A 452 -3.91 43.45 0.43
CA PHE A 452 -3.58 44.13 1.68
C PHE A 452 -2.13 43.87 2.13
N HIS A 453 -1.59 42.65 2.00
CA HIS A 453 -0.19 42.37 2.34
C HIS A 453 0.78 43.06 1.38
N ILE A 454 0.48 43.11 0.08
CA ILE A 454 1.29 43.85 -0.90
C ILE A 454 1.28 45.34 -0.57
N THR A 455 0.13 45.91 -0.22
CA THR A 455 0.03 47.31 0.21
C THR A 455 0.84 47.56 1.48
N THR A 456 0.70 46.73 2.52
CA THR A 456 1.49 46.86 3.76
C THR A 456 2.99 46.72 3.51
N LEU A 457 3.40 45.79 2.64
CA LEU A 457 4.80 45.65 2.24
C LEU A 457 5.32 46.90 1.54
N ASN A 458 4.54 47.49 0.63
CA ASN A 458 4.92 48.73 -0.04
C ASN A 458 5.06 49.90 0.96
N MET A 459 4.14 50.03 1.91
CA MET A 459 4.23 51.02 2.99
C MET A 459 5.49 50.81 3.84
N ALA A 460 5.78 49.56 4.22
CA ALA A 460 7.00 49.21 4.95
C ALA A 460 8.27 49.60 4.16
N LYS A 461 8.32 49.31 2.85
CA LYS A 461 9.43 49.69 1.97
C LYS A 461 9.62 51.19 1.82
N GLN A 462 8.53 51.96 1.93
CA GLN A 462 8.56 53.43 1.91
C GLN A 462 8.91 54.03 3.29
N GLY A 463 9.20 53.21 4.30
CA GLY A 463 9.55 53.67 5.64
C GLY A 463 8.35 54.19 6.45
N PHE A 464 7.12 53.93 6.01
CA PHE A 464 5.91 54.46 6.64
C PHE A 464 5.76 54.06 8.13
N PHE A 465 6.22 52.86 8.49
CA PHE A 465 6.16 52.35 9.87
C PHE A 465 7.40 52.67 10.70
N GLY A 466 8.37 53.42 10.14
CA GLY A 466 9.69 53.57 10.74
C GLY A 466 10.45 52.23 10.81
N GLU A 467 11.17 52.01 11.90
CA GLU A 467 11.90 50.78 12.13
C GLU A 467 10.97 49.67 12.66
N ILE A 468 10.84 48.59 11.88
CA ILE A 468 10.02 47.44 12.28
C ILE A 468 10.80 46.58 13.27
N VAL A 469 10.43 46.64 14.55
CA VAL A 469 11.09 45.89 15.65
C VAL A 469 10.38 44.59 16.04
N HIS A 470 9.09 44.46 15.72
CA HIS A 470 8.24 43.33 16.07
C HIS A 470 7.21 43.01 14.98
N GLY A 471 6.81 41.74 14.86
CA GLY A 471 5.71 41.32 14.00
C GLY A 471 4.88 40.21 14.66
N ASP A 472 3.57 40.27 14.55
CA ASP A 472 2.65 39.22 15.01
C ASP A 472 1.88 38.65 13.82
N GLY A 473 1.89 37.33 13.67
CA GLY A 473 1.28 36.63 12.55
C GLY A 473 0.54 35.37 13.00
N ALA A 474 -0.64 35.13 12.43
CA ALA A 474 -1.48 34.00 12.81
C ALA A 474 -2.05 33.28 11.59
N TYR A 475 -2.14 31.94 11.66
CA TYR A 475 -3.01 31.17 10.78
C TYR A 475 -3.99 30.32 11.58
N ASN A 476 -5.22 30.82 11.68
CA ASN A 476 -6.23 30.32 12.61
C ASN A 476 -7.40 29.74 11.80
N THR A 477 -7.54 28.42 11.79
CA THR A 477 -8.52 27.71 10.95
C THR A 477 -8.98 26.40 11.57
N SER A 478 -10.28 26.11 11.51
CA SER A 478 -10.77 24.76 11.80
C SER A 478 -10.65 23.88 10.57
N LYS A 479 -9.80 22.84 10.66
CA LYS A 479 -9.67 21.79 9.64
C LYS A 479 -10.41 20.50 10.00
N MET A 480 -11.24 20.49 11.05
CA MET A 480 -11.94 19.30 11.52
C MET A 480 -12.72 18.58 10.41
N ARG A 481 -13.61 19.32 9.72
CA ARG A 481 -14.42 18.75 8.63
C ARG A 481 -13.55 18.20 7.49
N ASN A 482 -12.53 18.94 7.08
CA ASN A 482 -11.68 18.56 5.95
C ASN A 482 -10.81 17.36 6.29
N ASN A 483 -10.24 17.32 7.51
CA ASN A 483 -9.35 16.25 7.94
C ASN A 483 -10.08 14.92 8.12
N PHE A 484 -11.34 14.93 8.57
CA PHE A 484 -12.15 13.72 8.73
C PHE A 484 -13.03 13.40 7.50
N SER A 485 -12.83 14.10 6.38
CA SER A 485 -13.50 13.80 5.12
C SER A 485 -12.69 12.82 4.28
N LYS A 486 -13.27 11.64 4.02
CA LYS A 486 -12.65 10.59 3.17
C LYS A 486 -12.40 11.04 1.72
N THR A 487 -13.03 12.12 1.27
CA THR A 487 -12.98 12.58 -0.13
C THR A 487 -12.16 13.85 -0.34
N THR A 488 -11.85 14.60 0.73
CA THR A 488 -11.17 15.89 0.61
C THR A 488 -9.67 15.74 0.37
N TYR A 489 -8.97 15.01 1.25
CA TYR A 489 -7.54 14.78 1.14
C TYR A 489 -7.28 13.35 0.70
N TRP A 490 -6.48 13.18 -0.35
CA TRP A 490 -6.04 11.88 -0.83
C TRP A 490 -5.45 11.04 0.31
N ASN A 491 -5.93 9.81 0.50
CA ASN A 491 -5.47 8.90 1.56
C ASN A 491 -5.36 9.56 2.95
N MET A 492 -6.26 10.51 3.25
CA MET A 492 -6.26 11.25 4.52
C MET A 492 -4.90 11.90 4.85
N TRP A 493 -4.08 12.24 3.84
CA TRP A 493 -2.67 12.62 4.03
C TRP A 493 -2.49 13.76 5.02
N TRP A 494 -3.42 14.72 5.03
CA TRP A 494 -3.39 15.85 5.96
C TRP A 494 -3.72 15.43 7.40
N LEU A 495 -4.69 14.53 7.61
CA LEU A 495 -4.98 13.99 8.95
C LEU A 495 -3.78 13.18 9.48
N ARG A 496 -3.11 12.41 8.61
CA ARG A 496 -1.87 11.69 8.97
C ARG A 496 -0.76 12.65 9.37
N MET A 497 -0.61 13.77 8.69
CA MET A 497 0.36 14.81 9.09
C MET A 497 0.04 15.40 10.48
N TYR A 498 -1.23 15.61 10.81
CA TYR A 498 -1.63 16.06 12.15
C TYR A 498 -1.33 15.03 13.25
N GLY A 499 -1.41 13.74 12.92
CA GLY A 499 -1.15 12.64 13.86
C GLY A 499 0.31 12.20 13.95
N SER A 500 1.20 12.72 13.10
CA SER A 500 2.61 12.30 13.02
C SER A 500 3.62 13.40 13.30
N ARG A 501 3.17 14.66 13.39
CA ARG A 501 4.04 15.83 13.58
C ARG A 501 3.47 16.78 14.61
N LYS A 502 4.34 17.32 15.46
CA LYS A 502 4.04 18.31 16.50
C LYS A 502 4.40 19.73 16.04
N GLY A 503 3.97 20.74 16.80
CA GLY A 503 4.25 22.15 16.51
C GLY A 503 3.42 22.70 15.35
N ASN A 504 3.86 23.79 14.74
CA ASN A 504 3.17 24.42 13.60
C ASN A 504 3.62 23.83 12.25
N ILE A 505 2.78 22.98 11.66
CA ILE A 505 3.05 22.31 10.38
C ILE A 505 2.72 23.17 9.14
N TYR A 506 2.19 24.37 9.33
CA TYR A 506 1.78 25.26 8.24
C TYR A 506 2.05 26.74 8.58
N PRO A 507 3.32 27.10 8.83
CA PRO A 507 3.65 28.41 9.39
C PRO A 507 3.64 29.55 8.38
N THR A 508 3.68 29.26 7.09
CA THR A 508 4.04 30.24 6.07
C THR A 508 2.98 31.33 5.88
N HIS A 509 1.70 31.05 6.13
CA HIS A 509 0.62 32.05 5.96
C HIS A 509 0.75 33.25 6.90
N GLY A 510 1.12 33.02 8.16
CA GLY A 510 1.37 34.10 9.13
C GLY A 510 2.78 34.67 9.02
N LEU A 511 3.78 33.81 8.76
CA LEU A 511 5.19 34.19 8.80
C LEU A 511 5.67 34.86 7.50
N GLY A 512 5.13 34.46 6.35
CA GLY A 512 5.57 34.91 5.02
C GLY A 512 5.51 36.43 4.85
N PRO A 513 4.35 37.09 5.07
CA PRO A 513 4.23 38.54 4.97
C PRO A 513 5.19 39.28 5.92
N ILE A 514 5.31 38.83 7.17
CA ILE A 514 6.21 39.43 8.17
C ILE A 514 7.67 39.31 7.74
N ALA A 515 8.07 38.13 7.26
CA ALA A 515 9.42 37.87 6.79
C ALA A 515 9.81 38.80 5.62
N GLN A 516 8.86 39.12 4.73
CA GLN A 516 9.11 40.09 3.64
C GLN A 516 9.29 41.51 4.17
N MET A 517 8.42 41.97 5.07
CA MET A 517 8.53 43.32 5.65
C MET A 517 9.80 43.51 6.49
N MET A 518 10.25 42.44 7.17
CA MET A 518 11.47 42.45 7.95
C MET A 518 12.73 42.15 7.13
N ASN A 519 12.67 41.99 5.80
CA ASN A 519 13.85 41.65 4.99
C ASN A 519 14.60 40.38 5.48
N ILE A 520 13.86 39.38 5.94
CA ILE A 520 14.44 38.08 6.30
C ILE A 520 15.01 37.44 5.03
N ASN A 521 16.25 36.97 5.14
CA ASN A 521 17.13 36.52 4.06
C ASN A 521 17.46 37.60 3.00
N ARG A 522 17.27 38.89 3.34
CA ARG A 522 17.57 40.06 2.49
C ARG A 522 18.18 41.21 3.30
N GLY A 523 18.93 40.88 4.35
CA GLY A 523 19.52 41.86 5.29
C GLY A 523 19.46 41.41 6.75
N ASP A 524 18.52 40.52 7.10
CA ASP A 524 18.44 39.87 8.40
C ASP A 524 18.11 38.38 8.22
N GLN A 525 18.12 37.59 9.29
CA GLN A 525 17.81 36.17 9.28
C GLN A 525 17.21 35.74 10.62
N PHE A 526 16.42 34.68 10.60
CA PHE A 526 16.00 34.02 11.84
C PHE A 526 17.23 33.45 12.56
N ASP A 527 17.25 33.58 13.89
CA ASP A 527 18.39 33.17 14.72
C ASP A 527 17.96 32.12 15.74
N PHE A 528 16.95 32.47 16.55
CA PHE A 528 16.48 31.64 17.64
C PHE A 528 14.96 31.53 17.62
N LEU A 529 14.42 30.37 17.98
CA LEU A 529 12.98 30.20 18.14
C LEU A 529 12.66 29.32 19.35
N VAL A 530 11.56 29.64 20.02
CA VAL A 530 10.90 28.77 20.99
C VAL A 530 9.50 28.47 20.47
N SER A 531 9.10 27.20 20.52
CA SER A 531 7.77 26.75 20.14
C SER A 531 7.14 26.02 21.31
N VAL A 532 5.92 26.41 21.66
CA VAL A 532 5.11 25.76 22.68
C VAL A 532 3.80 25.33 22.04
N GLU A 533 3.40 24.10 22.27
CA GLU A 533 2.09 23.59 21.85
C GLU A 533 1.21 23.21 23.04
N SER A 534 -0.09 23.43 22.88
CA SER A 534 -1.12 22.92 23.79
C SER A 534 -1.32 21.41 23.64
N LYS A 535 -2.18 20.81 24.47
CA LYS A 535 -2.67 19.43 24.23
C LYS A 535 -3.60 19.38 23.01
N ASP A 536 -3.80 18.19 22.48
CA ASP A 536 -4.96 17.91 21.63
C ASP A 536 -6.20 17.73 22.49
N PHE A 537 -7.23 18.52 22.19
CA PHE A 537 -8.54 18.51 22.83
C PHE A 537 -9.66 18.08 21.86
N MET A 538 -9.36 17.86 20.58
CA MET A 538 -10.38 17.70 19.53
C MET A 538 -10.13 16.52 18.60
N MET A 539 -8.97 16.42 17.96
CA MET A 539 -8.74 15.50 16.83
C MET A 539 -8.78 14.04 17.28
N GLY A 540 -8.05 13.69 18.33
CA GLY A 540 -7.98 12.32 18.87
C GLY A 540 -9.32 11.84 19.40
N ASN A 541 -10.07 12.71 20.08
CA ASN A 541 -11.43 12.38 20.53
C ASN A 541 -12.35 12.13 19.34
N LYS A 542 -12.27 12.96 18.29
CA LYS A 542 -13.08 12.77 17.09
C LYS A 542 -12.72 11.49 16.34
N ALA A 543 -11.44 11.18 16.20
CA ALA A 543 -10.97 9.94 15.58
C ALA A 543 -11.50 8.71 16.33
N LYS A 544 -11.41 8.70 17.68
CA LYS A 544 -11.97 7.65 18.54
C LYS A 544 -13.49 7.54 18.42
N GLU A 545 -14.21 8.66 18.36
CA GLU A 545 -15.66 8.67 18.18
C GLU A 545 -16.07 8.06 16.84
N LEU A 546 -15.37 8.42 15.76
CA LEU A 546 -15.63 7.91 14.41
C LEU A 546 -15.24 6.44 14.28
N ALA A 547 -14.14 6.00 14.89
CA ALA A 547 -13.71 4.60 14.87
C ALA A 547 -14.74 3.65 15.49
N LYS A 548 -15.53 4.10 16.47
CA LYS A 548 -16.65 3.32 17.03
C LYS A 548 -17.79 3.07 16.04
N LYS A 549 -17.92 3.93 15.01
CA LYS A 549 -19.00 3.89 14.02
C LYS A 549 -18.54 3.33 12.68
N ASP A 550 -17.25 3.44 12.39
CA ASP A 550 -16.66 3.16 11.09
C ASP A 550 -15.21 2.70 11.27
N GLY A 551 -14.97 1.41 11.05
CA GLY A 551 -13.67 0.75 11.24
C GLY A 551 -12.54 1.39 10.45
N PHE A 552 -12.85 2.12 9.37
CA PHE A 552 -11.88 2.93 8.63
C PHE A 552 -11.09 3.89 9.53
N PHE A 553 -11.71 4.42 10.58
CA PHE A 553 -11.07 5.40 11.46
C PHE A 553 -10.21 4.80 12.58
N GLU A 554 -10.16 3.46 12.72
CA GLU A 554 -9.42 2.79 13.79
C GLU A 554 -7.92 3.11 13.79
N GLU A 555 -7.29 3.21 12.62
CA GLU A 555 -5.87 3.58 12.52
C GLU A 555 -5.63 5.00 13.07
N PHE A 556 -6.57 5.91 12.81
CA PHE A 556 -6.48 7.32 13.20
C PHE A 556 -6.77 7.49 14.70
N ALA A 557 -7.61 6.64 15.28
CA ALA A 557 -7.92 6.65 16.71
C ALA A 557 -6.71 6.29 17.60
N LYS A 558 -5.71 5.61 17.02
CA LYS A 558 -4.45 5.22 17.69
C LYS A 558 -3.35 6.27 17.57
N MET A 559 -3.55 7.33 16.77
CA MET A 559 -2.54 8.37 16.56
C MET A 559 -2.48 9.37 17.70
N GLU A 560 -1.30 9.98 17.88
CA GLU A 560 -1.09 11.05 18.84
C GLU A 560 -1.03 12.41 18.13
N TYR A 561 -2.16 13.10 18.13
CA TYR A 561 -2.30 14.37 17.41
C TYR A 561 -1.49 15.50 18.04
N ARG A 562 -1.10 16.47 17.20
CA ARG A 562 -0.58 17.77 17.63
C ARG A 562 -1.59 18.58 18.43
N GLY A 563 -1.06 19.52 19.22
CA GLY A 563 -1.86 20.49 19.95
C GLY A 563 -2.78 21.33 19.08
N ASN A 564 -3.92 21.75 19.65
CA ASN A 564 -4.86 22.65 18.96
C ASN A 564 -4.27 24.04 18.72
N MET A 565 -3.43 24.51 19.62
CA MET A 565 -2.69 25.78 19.55
C MET A 565 -1.19 25.49 19.54
N SER A 566 -0.45 26.19 18.68
CA SER A 566 1.00 26.31 18.73
C SER A 566 1.38 27.79 18.66
N SER A 567 2.21 28.23 19.60
CA SER A 567 2.73 29.59 19.67
C SER A 567 4.24 29.54 19.57
N MET A 568 4.80 30.36 18.70
CA MET A 568 6.23 30.43 18.43
C MET A 568 6.73 31.85 18.58
N LEU A 569 7.77 32.04 19.38
CA LEU A 569 8.50 33.29 19.46
C LEU A 569 9.83 33.11 18.73
N ILE A 570 10.08 33.98 17.75
CA ILE A 570 11.28 33.96 16.92
C ILE A 570 12.05 35.25 17.16
N LYS A 571 13.36 35.13 17.37
CA LYS A 571 14.32 36.24 17.41
C LYS A 571 15.15 36.21 16.13
N THR A 572 15.37 37.38 15.55
CA THR A 572 16.26 37.56 14.39
C THR A 572 17.67 37.96 14.83
N LYS A 573 18.66 37.83 13.94
CA LYS A 573 20.02 38.32 14.24
C LYS A 573 20.09 39.83 14.40
N GLY A 574 19.22 40.56 13.71
CA GLY A 574 19.02 42.00 13.90
C GLY A 574 18.33 42.36 15.22
N GLY A 575 18.08 41.42 16.13
CA GLY A 575 17.49 41.67 17.45
C GLY A 575 15.97 41.86 17.45
N ARG A 576 15.30 41.67 16.31
CA ARG A 576 13.85 41.82 16.16
C ARG A 576 13.13 40.56 16.61
N THR A 577 11.85 40.71 16.94
CA THR A 577 11.03 39.60 17.44
C THR A 577 9.82 39.33 16.56
N ILE A 578 9.42 38.08 16.44
CA ILE A 578 8.19 37.68 15.75
C ILE A 578 7.41 36.74 16.66
N ASN A 579 6.14 37.06 16.89
CA ASN A 579 5.19 36.12 17.44
C ASN A 579 4.44 35.45 16.30
N GLN A 580 4.43 34.12 16.30
CA GLN A 580 3.68 33.36 15.34
C GLN A 580 2.74 32.40 16.05
N THR A 581 1.45 32.53 15.77
CA THR A 581 0.43 31.61 16.26
C THR A 581 -0.16 30.78 15.14
N TRP A 582 -0.50 29.54 15.47
CA TRP A 582 -1.32 28.69 14.65
C TRP A 582 -2.35 28.03 15.52
N THR A 583 -3.60 28.02 15.07
CA THR A 583 -4.64 27.35 15.85
C THR A 583 -5.75 26.72 15.03
N LEU A 584 -6.24 25.62 15.59
CA LEU A 584 -7.49 24.96 15.31
C LEU A 584 -8.57 25.46 16.29
N ILE A 585 -9.03 26.71 16.16
CA ILE A 585 -10.15 27.25 16.96
C ILE A 585 -11.48 26.71 16.37
N LEU A 586 -12.52 26.24 17.05
CA LEU A 586 -13.09 26.45 18.40
C LEU A 586 -13.76 25.16 18.92
N LYS A 587 -13.78 25.01 20.25
CA LYS A 587 -14.81 24.24 20.97
C LYS A 587 -16.08 25.11 21.02
N THR A 588 -16.82 25.25 19.91
CA THR A 588 -18.17 25.81 20.03
C THR A 588 -19.06 24.71 20.57
N ALA A 589 -19.68 24.96 21.73
CA ALA A 589 -20.98 24.38 21.99
C ALA A 589 -21.88 24.83 20.82
N GLU A 590 -22.38 23.86 20.06
CA GLU A 590 -23.24 24.04 18.87
C GLU A 590 -22.50 24.41 17.56
N GLU A 591 -22.83 23.66 16.50
CA GLU A 591 -22.41 23.91 15.13
C GLU A 591 -22.91 25.30 14.68
N PRO A 592 -22.06 26.16 14.09
CA PRO A 592 -22.58 27.37 13.48
C PRO A 592 -23.44 26.98 12.28
N GLN A 593 -24.72 27.33 12.32
CA GLN A 593 -25.62 27.36 11.17
C GLN A 593 -24.91 27.93 9.93
N LYS A 594 -25.19 27.34 8.77
CA LYS A 594 -24.69 27.76 7.45
C LYS A 594 -24.84 29.28 7.26
N TYR A 595 -23.76 30.03 7.46
CA TYR A 595 -23.64 31.38 6.92
C TYR A 595 -22.96 31.27 5.56
N SER A 596 -23.61 31.81 4.52
CA SER A 596 -22.98 31.95 3.21
C SER A 596 -21.76 32.88 3.30
N ASP A 597 -20.74 32.64 2.48
CA ASP A 597 -19.46 33.38 2.49
C ASP A 597 -19.60 34.92 2.41
N SER A 598 -20.74 35.42 1.93
CA SER A 598 -21.05 36.85 1.89
C SER A 598 -21.45 37.44 3.26
N GLN A 599 -22.00 36.64 4.18
CA GLN A 599 -22.45 37.09 5.50
C GLN A 599 -21.32 37.10 6.54
N ALA A 600 -20.37 36.16 6.47
CA ALA A 600 -19.21 36.13 7.37
C ALA A 600 -18.28 37.35 7.17
N ARG A 601 -18.05 37.77 5.91
CA ARG A 601 -17.25 38.97 5.60
C ARG A 601 -17.88 40.27 6.13
N ARG A 602 -19.21 40.36 6.20
CA ARG A 602 -19.91 41.57 6.69
C ARG A 602 -19.90 41.71 8.21
N LYS A 603 -19.76 40.61 8.97
CA LYS A 603 -19.79 40.65 10.44
C LYS A 603 -18.41 41.00 11.05
N TYR A 604 -17.32 40.50 10.46
CA TYR A 604 -15.96 40.81 10.95
C TYR A 604 -15.55 42.28 10.72
N CYS A 605 -16.01 42.90 9.62
CA CYS A 605 -15.75 44.33 9.37
C CYS A 605 -16.58 45.29 10.26
N ARG A 606 -17.60 44.82 10.98
CA ARG A 606 -18.45 45.70 11.81
C ARG A 606 -17.99 45.82 13.27
N THR A 607 -17.17 44.90 13.78
CA THR A 607 -16.74 44.91 15.18
C THR A 607 -15.42 45.65 15.45
N HIS A 608 -14.71 46.13 14.42
CA HIS A 608 -13.47 46.90 14.58
C HIS A 608 -13.52 48.24 13.83
N ARG A 609 -14.57 49.05 14.09
CA ARG A 609 -14.44 50.51 13.94
C ARG A 609 -13.65 51.04 15.14
N CYS A 610 -12.32 50.91 15.09
CA CYS A 610 -11.49 51.84 15.83
C CYS A 610 -11.59 53.18 15.10
N ARG A 611 -12.23 54.15 15.76
CA ARG A 611 -11.98 55.56 15.49
C ARG A 611 -10.51 55.84 15.81
N ILE A 612 -9.72 56.15 14.80
CA ILE A 612 -8.68 57.18 14.85
C ILE A 612 -8.86 57.99 13.57
#